data_AF-A0A963L2Z2-F1
#
_entry.id   AF-A0A963L2Z2-F1
#
_cell.length_a   1.000
_cell.length_b   1.000
_cell.length_c   1.000
_cell.angle_alpha   90.00
_cell.angle_beta   90.00
_cell.angle_gamma   90.00
#
_symmetry.space_group_name_H-M   'P 1'
#
loop_
_entity.id
_entity.type
_entity.pdbx_description
1 polymer ?
#
loop_
_entity_poly.entity_id
_entity_poly.type
_entity_poly.pdbx_seq_one_letter_code
_entity_poly.pdbx_strand_id
1 'polypeptide(L)'
;MKLEHNGHNPSSQNLAQSLRGTLPRTSSERCMGTLDSKAAIPTTYSKPKQGQRKSKSVSRALRLSMTLNPQAPSNLHEAALFSWSIGLPLNKMLTIHMQKGGVEGREALEALQSFLQRVQRWLRKHGIELSAIWVRENGIGEGEHVHMLLHIPVALMPLFPRMQARWLKQSGVKRRKNVVRSRMVAHNKRAAETNPELYRFHLSNTVDYLRKATEPGQKGAGPIVGKRCGTTQNIGLAARCKHSLKHQ
;
A
#
# COMPACT_ATOMS: atom_id res chain seq x y z
N MET A 1 -1.66 64.34 -17.79
CA MET A 1 -2.67 63.33 -18.18
C MET A 1 -2.60 62.19 -17.18
N LYS A 2 -3.53 62.17 -16.22
CA LYS A 2 -3.73 61.08 -15.25
C LYS A 2 -4.87 60.21 -15.78
N LEU A 3 -4.67 58.89 -15.85
CA LEU A 3 -5.76 57.93 -16.01
C LEU A 3 -5.57 56.81 -15.01
N GLU A 4 -6.45 56.80 -14.03
CA GLU A 4 -6.71 55.73 -13.07
C GLU A 4 -7.57 54.66 -13.75
N HIS A 5 -7.30 53.38 -13.48
CA HIS A 5 -8.27 52.31 -13.71
C HIS A 5 -8.39 51.42 -12.47
N ASN A 6 -9.53 51.58 -11.82
CA ASN A 6 -10.11 50.73 -10.79
C ASN A 6 -10.65 49.44 -11.42
N GLY A 7 -10.26 48.29 -10.87
CA GLY A 7 -10.79 46.98 -11.22
C GLY A 7 -11.31 46.24 -9.97
N HIS A 8 -12.63 46.25 -9.82
CA HIS A 8 -13.42 45.62 -8.77
C HIS A 8 -13.18 44.10 -8.62
N ASN A 9 -13.19 43.62 -7.37
CA ASN A 9 -13.09 42.22 -6.99
C ASN A 9 -14.36 41.79 -6.24
N PRO A 10 -15.24 40.94 -6.80
CA PRO A 10 -16.39 40.42 -6.06
C PRO A 10 -16.06 39.13 -5.29
N SER A 11 -16.03 39.31 -3.96
CA SER A 11 -16.64 38.46 -2.94
C SER A 11 -16.87 36.97 -3.23
N SER A 12 -16.08 36.12 -2.57
CA SER A 12 -16.34 34.69 -2.40
C SER A 12 -17.21 34.45 -1.16
N GLN A 13 -18.51 34.22 -1.35
CA GLN A 13 -19.40 33.65 -0.33
C GLN A 13 -20.32 32.61 -0.98
N ASN A 14 -20.64 31.57 -0.21
CA ASN A 14 -21.67 30.54 -0.45
C ASN A 14 -21.32 29.37 -1.39
N LEU A 15 -20.69 28.33 -0.82
CA LEU A 15 -20.91 26.96 -1.27
C LEU A 15 -20.68 25.96 -0.14
N ALA A 16 -21.53 26.04 0.89
CA ALA A 16 -21.56 25.07 1.98
C ALA A 16 -23.00 24.93 2.49
N GLN A 17 -23.84 24.19 1.76
CA GLN A 17 -25.07 23.58 2.28
C GLN A 17 -25.70 22.74 1.18
N SER A 18 -25.68 21.41 1.34
CA SER A 18 -26.75 20.48 0.92
C SER A 18 -26.14 19.09 0.82
N LEU A 19 -26.22 18.30 1.90
CA LEU A 19 -26.22 16.84 1.91
C LEU A 19 -26.55 16.36 3.34
N ARG A 20 -27.84 16.40 3.70
CA ARG A 20 -28.39 15.60 4.82
C ARG A 20 -29.61 14.86 4.27
N GLY A 21 -29.38 13.64 3.81
CA GLY A 21 -30.41 12.67 3.43
C GLY A 21 -30.51 11.59 4.50
N THR A 22 -31.72 11.45 5.01
CA THR A 22 -32.22 10.62 6.12
C THR A 22 -32.22 9.13 5.75
N LEU A 23 -31.81 8.25 6.67
CA LEU A 23 -32.02 6.79 6.57
C LEU A 23 -33.05 6.34 7.64
N PRO A 24 -34.07 5.55 7.29
CA PRO A 24 -34.93 4.90 8.26
C PRO A 24 -34.33 3.60 8.79
N ARG A 25 -34.47 3.40 10.10
CA ARG A 25 -34.27 2.14 10.83
C ARG A 25 -35.48 1.23 10.60
N THR A 26 -35.26 -0.07 10.48
CA THR A 26 -36.28 -1.08 10.75
C THR A 26 -35.78 -2.11 11.76
N SER A 27 -36.65 -2.29 12.75
CA SER A 27 -36.75 -3.21 13.87
C SER A 27 -36.79 -4.69 13.42
N SER A 28 -36.01 -5.56 14.06
CA SER A 28 -36.46 -6.54 15.06
C SER A 28 -37.51 -7.54 14.57
N GLU A 29 -37.13 -8.81 14.50
CA GLU A 29 -38.02 -9.88 14.93
C GLU A 29 -37.24 -11.11 15.38
N ARG A 30 -37.78 -11.70 16.44
CA ARG A 30 -37.21 -12.66 17.36
C ARG A 30 -38.16 -13.85 17.30
N CYS A 31 -37.72 -15.01 16.81
CA CYS A 31 -38.49 -16.24 16.93
C CYS A 31 -37.76 -17.22 17.86
N MET A 32 -38.35 -17.40 19.04
CA MET A 32 -38.09 -18.49 19.95
C MET A 32 -38.79 -19.74 19.43
N GLY A 33 -38.09 -20.88 19.45
CA GLY A 33 -38.66 -22.21 19.28
C GLY A 33 -38.12 -23.11 20.38
N THR A 34 -39.03 -23.63 21.19
CA THR A 34 -38.82 -24.42 22.41
C THR A 34 -38.54 -25.90 22.13
N LEU A 35 -37.66 -26.43 22.98
CA LEU A 35 -37.50 -27.78 23.57
C LEU A 35 -38.43 -28.92 23.12
N ASP A 36 -37.83 -30.07 22.78
CA ASP A 36 -38.21 -31.41 23.24
C ASP A 36 -37.15 -32.44 22.83
N SER A 37 -37.16 -33.66 23.35
CA SER A 37 -36.64 -34.08 24.65
C SER A 37 -36.01 -35.48 24.48
N LYS A 38 -35.03 -35.80 25.35
CA LYS A 38 -34.52 -37.14 25.76
C LYS A 38 -34.14 -38.19 24.69
N ALA A 39 -32.86 -38.62 24.70
CA ALA A 39 -32.50 -40.04 24.68
C ALA A 39 -31.03 -40.32 25.06
N ALA A 40 -30.89 -41.14 26.11
CA ALA A 40 -29.86 -42.11 26.49
C ALA A 40 -28.39 -41.98 26.01
N ILE A 41 -27.51 -42.02 27.02
CA ILE A 41 -26.07 -42.26 26.97
C ILE A 41 -25.79 -43.74 26.64
N PRO A 42 -24.85 -44.03 25.71
CA PRO A 42 -24.04 -45.24 25.76
C PRO A 42 -22.58 -44.87 26.03
N THR A 43 -22.13 -45.24 27.22
CA THR A 43 -20.71 -45.31 27.61
C THR A 43 -19.98 -46.34 26.75
N THR A 44 -19.08 -45.89 25.89
CA THR A 44 -17.94 -46.70 25.44
C THR A 44 -16.67 -45.86 25.53
N TYR A 45 -15.83 -46.21 26.50
CA TYR A 45 -14.51 -45.64 26.73
C TYR A 45 -13.60 -46.09 25.57
N SER A 46 -13.47 -45.27 24.54
CA SER A 46 -12.51 -45.46 23.45
C SER A 46 -11.24 -44.65 23.74
N LYS A 47 -10.11 -45.35 23.86
CA LYS A 47 -8.76 -44.80 24.06
C LYS A 47 -8.50 -43.63 23.09
N PRO A 48 -7.88 -42.51 23.54
CA PRO A 48 -7.53 -41.43 22.63
C PRO A 48 -6.51 -41.94 21.61
N LYS A 49 -6.92 -42.00 20.34
CA LYS A 49 -6.00 -42.16 19.21
C LYS A 49 -4.97 -41.04 19.32
N GLN A 50 -3.69 -41.40 19.38
CA GLN A 50 -2.56 -40.48 19.33
C GLN A 50 -2.78 -39.52 18.16
N GLY A 51 -3.21 -38.32 18.48
CA GLY A 51 -3.38 -37.26 17.51
C GLY A 51 -2.00 -36.96 16.95
N GLN A 52 -1.79 -37.29 15.68
CA GLN A 52 -0.78 -36.62 14.87
C GLN A 52 -0.98 -35.12 15.09
N ARG A 53 -0.07 -34.52 15.88
CA ARG A 53 -0.01 -33.07 16.03
C ARG A 53 0.20 -32.51 14.63
N LYS A 54 -0.89 -32.08 13.98
CA LYS A 54 -0.82 -31.25 12.79
C LYS A 54 0.11 -30.10 13.16
N SER A 55 1.31 -30.09 12.57
CA SER A 55 2.23 -28.97 12.73
C SER A 55 1.43 -27.71 12.42
N LYS A 56 1.30 -26.79 13.39
CA LYS A 56 0.62 -25.51 13.15
C LYS A 56 1.35 -24.88 11.98
N SER A 57 0.69 -24.79 10.82
CA SER A 57 1.25 -24.11 9.65
C SER A 57 1.64 -22.71 10.10
N VAL A 58 2.93 -22.41 10.14
CA VAL A 58 3.41 -21.07 10.45
C VAL A 58 2.74 -20.15 9.44
N SER A 59 1.96 -19.18 9.94
CA SER A 59 1.24 -18.27 9.06
C SER A 59 2.24 -17.60 8.11
N ARG A 60 1.85 -17.35 6.86
CA ARG A 60 2.74 -16.73 5.85
C ARG A 60 3.35 -15.41 6.32
N ALA A 61 2.74 -14.75 7.30
CA ALA A 61 3.22 -13.54 7.96
C ALA A 61 4.47 -13.74 8.83
N LEU A 62 4.68 -14.96 9.38
CA LEU A 62 5.78 -15.30 10.28
C LEU A 62 6.92 -16.04 9.56
N ARG A 63 6.80 -16.29 8.25
CA ARG A 63 7.84 -16.97 7.47
C ARG A 63 9.04 -16.04 7.28
N LEU A 64 10.22 -16.51 7.68
CA LEU A 64 11.48 -15.89 7.29
C LEU A 64 11.66 -16.04 5.78
N SER A 65 11.82 -14.93 5.09
CA SER A 65 12.15 -14.88 3.67
C SER A 65 13.61 -14.50 3.54
N MET A 66 14.38 -15.26 2.75
CA MET A 66 15.78 -14.95 2.45
C MET A 66 15.94 -14.24 1.10
N THR A 67 15.10 -14.58 0.13
CA THR A 67 15.17 -14.06 -1.24
C THR A 67 13.77 -13.70 -1.74
N LEU A 68 13.70 -12.93 -2.83
CA LEU A 68 12.44 -12.73 -3.54
C LEU A 68 12.01 -14.00 -4.28
N ASN A 69 10.70 -14.10 -4.52
CA ASN A 69 10.15 -15.01 -5.50
C ASN A 69 10.71 -14.63 -6.89
N PRO A 70 11.24 -15.56 -7.70
CA PRO A 70 11.75 -15.28 -9.04
C PRO A 70 10.79 -14.52 -9.96
N GLN A 71 9.47 -14.65 -9.76
CA GLN A 71 8.44 -13.97 -10.53
C GLN A 71 8.11 -12.55 -10.03
N ALA A 72 8.61 -12.18 -8.85
CA ALA A 72 8.33 -10.89 -8.24
C ALA A 72 8.79 -9.69 -9.10
N PRO A 73 9.99 -9.70 -9.72
CA PRO A 73 10.44 -8.60 -10.56
C PRO A 73 9.50 -8.31 -11.73
N SER A 74 9.15 -9.33 -12.52
CA SER A 74 8.24 -9.19 -13.66
C SER A 74 6.87 -8.69 -13.20
N ASN A 75 6.33 -9.24 -12.11
CA ASN A 75 5.05 -8.80 -11.57
C ASN A 75 5.05 -7.32 -11.12
N LEU A 76 6.14 -6.82 -10.56
CA LEU A 76 6.26 -5.40 -10.16
C LEU A 76 6.34 -4.49 -11.39
N HIS A 77 7.08 -4.90 -12.41
CA HIS A 77 7.19 -4.17 -13.67
C HIS A 77 5.85 -4.07 -14.40
N GLU A 78 5.17 -5.21 -14.57
CA GLU A 78 3.82 -5.25 -15.17
C GLU A 78 2.80 -4.42 -14.37
N ALA A 79 2.86 -4.47 -13.03
CA ALA A 79 1.99 -3.65 -12.18
C ALA A 79 2.23 -2.15 -12.38
N ALA A 80 3.48 -1.73 -12.54
CA ALA A 80 3.83 -0.34 -12.78
C ALA A 80 3.33 0.17 -14.14
N LEU A 81 3.54 -0.61 -15.21
CA LEU A 81 3.03 -0.28 -16.54
C LEU A 81 1.49 -0.27 -16.57
N PHE A 82 0.87 -1.25 -15.92
CA PHE A 82 -0.59 -1.32 -15.83
C PHE A 82 -1.20 -0.17 -15.03
N SER A 83 -0.52 0.30 -13.97
CA SER A 83 -1.00 1.47 -13.22
C SER A 83 -1.12 2.70 -14.13
N TRP A 84 -0.16 2.86 -15.05
CA TRP A 84 -0.18 3.95 -16.02
C TRP A 84 -1.33 3.78 -17.03
N SER A 85 -1.54 2.56 -17.55
CA SER A 85 -2.63 2.31 -18.51
C SER A 85 -4.03 2.55 -17.95
N ILE A 86 -4.22 2.45 -16.62
CA ILE A 86 -5.49 2.76 -15.95
C ILE A 86 -5.58 4.20 -15.43
N GLY A 87 -4.68 5.09 -15.87
CA GLY A 87 -4.69 6.51 -15.49
C GLY A 87 -4.18 6.81 -14.07
N LEU A 88 -3.49 5.86 -13.43
CA LEU A 88 -2.91 6.00 -12.09
C LEU A 88 -1.37 5.83 -12.15
N PRO A 89 -0.64 6.66 -12.92
CA PRO A 89 0.80 6.51 -13.09
C PRO A 89 1.53 6.65 -11.76
N LEU A 90 2.43 5.71 -11.46
CA LEU A 90 3.28 5.82 -10.27
C LEU A 90 4.27 6.97 -10.49
N ASN A 91 4.11 8.07 -9.76
CA ASN A 91 4.84 9.31 -9.96
C ASN A 91 5.67 9.75 -8.75
N LYS A 92 5.57 9.01 -7.64
CA LYS A 92 6.26 9.30 -6.38
C LYS A 92 7.06 8.09 -5.93
N MET A 93 8.35 8.28 -5.66
CA MET A 93 9.20 7.26 -5.05
C MET A 93 9.53 7.63 -3.60
N LEU A 94 9.36 6.68 -2.68
CA LEU A 94 9.80 6.78 -1.30
C LEU A 94 10.78 5.66 -0.98
N THR A 95 11.81 6.00 -0.21
CA THR A 95 12.63 5.05 0.54
C THR A 95 12.44 5.35 2.02
N ILE A 96 12.01 4.36 2.80
CA ILE A 96 11.76 4.48 4.24
C ILE A 96 12.70 3.51 4.97
N HIS A 97 13.70 4.03 5.70
CA HIS A 97 14.58 3.24 6.55
C HIS A 97 13.87 2.89 7.86
N MET A 98 13.24 1.72 7.89
CA MET A 98 12.44 1.22 9.00
C MET A 98 13.28 1.09 10.27
N GLN A 99 14.42 0.40 10.18
CA GLN A 99 15.28 0.15 11.34
C GLN A 99 15.90 1.45 11.90
N LYS A 100 16.30 2.39 11.04
CA LYS A 100 16.72 3.74 11.47
C LYS A 100 15.60 4.49 12.18
N GLY A 101 14.36 4.27 11.74
CA GLY A 101 13.13 4.75 12.38
C GLY A 101 12.75 3.99 13.66
N GLY A 102 13.51 2.97 14.06
CA GLY A 102 13.30 2.21 15.29
C GLY A 102 12.23 1.11 15.19
N VAL A 103 11.93 0.62 13.99
CA VAL A 103 11.03 -0.54 13.76
C VAL A 103 11.72 -1.58 12.88
N GLU A 104 11.62 -2.86 13.23
CA GLU A 104 12.32 -3.94 12.51
C GLU A 104 11.50 -5.24 12.48
N GLY A 105 11.86 -6.15 11.58
CA GLY A 105 11.28 -7.48 11.50
C GLY A 105 9.77 -7.44 11.24
N ARG A 106 8.98 -7.94 12.19
CA ARG A 106 7.52 -7.95 12.07
C ARG A 106 6.92 -6.55 12.21
N GLU A 107 7.45 -5.73 13.11
CA GLU A 107 6.95 -4.38 13.36
C GLU A 107 7.15 -3.48 12.14
N ALA A 108 8.24 -3.66 11.39
CA ALA A 108 8.47 -2.95 10.14
C ALA A 108 7.41 -3.25 9.08
N LEU A 109 6.94 -4.51 8.98
CA LEU A 109 5.84 -4.87 8.08
C LEU A 109 4.52 -4.25 8.53
N GLU A 110 4.23 -4.28 9.83
CA GLU A 110 3.01 -3.69 10.41
C GLU A 110 3.00 -2.16 10.26
N ALA A 111 4.15 -1.51 10.43
CA ALA A 111 4.36 -0.09 10.18
C ALA A 111 4.11 0.26 8.70
N LEU A 112 4.66 -0.52 7.76
CA LEU A 112 4.40 -0.36 6.33
C LEU A 112 2.91 -0.49 6.00
N GLN A 113 2.24 -1.51 6.52
CA GLN A 113 0.81 -1.73 6.30
C GLN A 113 -0.03 -0.58 6.87
N SER A 114 0.25 -0.15 8.10
CA SER A 114 -0.38 1.00 8.74
C SER A 114 -0.17 2.29 7.93
N PHE A 115 1.03 2.50 7.39
CA PHE A 115 1.34 3.64 6.53
C PHE A 115 0.50 3.60 5.24
N LEU A 116 0.52 2.49 4.50
CA LEU A 116 -0.24 2.32 3.26
C LEU A 116 -1.75 2.49 3.47
N GLN A 117 -2.30 1.96 4.57
CA GLN A 117 -3.72 2.14 4.93
C GLN A 117 -4.06 3.62 5.18
N ARG A 118 -3.15 4.41 5.74
CA ARG A 118 -3.35 5.85 5.96
C ARG A 118 -3.31 6.61 4.64
N VAL A 119 -2.37 6.30 3.76
CA VAL A 119 -2.31 6.87 2.40
C VAL A 119 -3.61 6.55 1.65
N GLN A 120 -4.03 5.28 1.66
CA GLN A 120 -5.27 4.83 1.00
C GLN A 120 -6.50 5.56 1.53
N ARG A 121 -6.66 5.66 2.85
CA ARG A 121 -7.79 6.39 3.46
C ARG A 121 -7.80 7.86 3.06
N TRP A 122 -6.63 8.48 2.92
CA TRP A 122 -6.55 9.87 2.49
C TRP A 122 -6.89 10.04 1.02
N LEU A 123 -6.32 9.23 0.12
CA LEU A 123 -6.65 9.29 -1.31
C LEU A 123 -8.15 9.01 -1.55
N ARG A 124 -8.73 8.06 -0.81
CA ARG A 124 -10.16 7.75 -0.88
C ARG A 124 -11.05 8.94 -0.49
N LYS A 125 -10.63 9.79 0.44
CA LYS A 125 -11.35 11.04 0.77
C LYS A 125 -11.39 12.03 -0.39
N HIS A 126 -10.51 11.85 -1.37
CA HIS A 126 -10.47 12.64 -2.60
C HIS A 126 -11.00 11.85 -3.82
N GLY A 127 -11.62 10.68 -3.63
CA GLY A 127 -12.15 9.86 -4.72
C GLY A 127 -11.09 9.12 -5.54
N ILE A 128 -9.85 9.04 -5.05
CA ILE A 128 -8.74 8.39 -5.76
C ILE A 128 -8.41 7.05 -5.09
N GLU A 129 -8.19 6.02 -5.90
CA GLU A 129 -7.68 4.74 -5.43
C GLU A 129 -6.14 4.76 -5.29
N LEU A 130 -5.62 4.09 -4.26
CA LEU A 130 -4.18 3.95 -4.08
C LEU A 130 -3.62 2.92 -5.07
N SER A 131 -2.79 3.38 -6.00
CA SER A 131 -1.88 2.53 -6.79
C SER A 131 -0.48 2.59 -6.21
N ALA A 132 0.07 1.42 -5.83
CA ALA A 132 1.40 1.32 -5.25
C ALA A 132 2.09 -0.01 -5.53
N ILE A 133 3.40 0.03 -5.68
CA ILE A 133 4.29 -1.12 -5.57
C ILE A 133 5.35 -0.87 -4.49
N TRP A 134 5.83 -1.93 -3.85
CA TRP A 134 6.85 -1.80 -2.81
C TRP A 134 7.73 -3.04 -2.68
N VAL A 135 8.95 -2.82 -2.19
CA VAL A 135 9.97 -3.83 -1.88
C VAL A 135 10.59 -3.51 -0.52
N ARG A 136 10.78 -4.53 0.30
CA ARG A 136 11.46 -4.55 1.60
C ARG A 136 12.80 -5.23 1.44
N GLU A 137 13.82 -4.58 2.00
CA GLU A 137 15.21 -4.99 1.95
C GLU A 137 15.79 -4.95 3.35
N ASN A 138 16.78 -5.81 3.60
CA ASN A 138 17.56 -5.78 4.82
C ASN A 138 19.03 -5.84 4.42
N GLY A 139 19.62 -4.67 4.20
CA GLY A 139 21.00 -4.53 3.77
C GLY A 139 21.96 -4.60 4.95
N ILE A 140 23.09 -5.30 4.79
CA ILE A 140 24.19 -5.28 5.76
C ILE A 140 24.64 -3.82 5.96
N GLY A 141 24.60 -3.33 7.19
CA GLY A 141 24.97 -1.96 7.56
C GLY A 141 23.91 -0.88 7.31
N GLU A 142 22.90 -1.15 6.49
CA GLU A 142 21.79 -0.19 6.23
C GLU A 142 20.53 -0.50 7.05
N GLY A 143 20.36 -1.77 7.41
CA GLY A 143 19.21 -2.28 8.11
C GLY A 143 17.97 -2.41 7.24
N GLU A 144 16.85 -2.76 7.88
CA GLU A 144 15.59 -2.94 7.17
C GLU A 144 15.05 -1.62 6.61
N HIS A 145 14.69 -1.61 5.33
CA HIS A 145 14.11 -0.46 4.64
C HIS A 145 13.14 -0.86 3.54
N VAL A 146 12.30 0.09 3.13
CA VAL A 146 11.28 -0.08 2.08
C VAL A 146 11.53 0.90 0.95
N HIS A 147 11.60 0.41 -0.30
CA HIS A 147 11.41 1.25 -1.48
C HIS A 147 9.99 1.08 -1.99
N MET A 148 9.34 2.17 -2.37
CA MET A 148 7.99 2.13 -2.90
C MET A 148 7.78 3.18 -3.98
N LEU A 149 6.92 2.83 -4.94
CA LEU A 149 6.35 3.75 -5.90
C LEU A 149 4.86 3.89 -5.65
N LEU A 150 4.37 5.12 -5.70
CA LEU A 150 2.99 5.50 -5.40
C LEU A 150 2.48 6.41 -6.51
N HIS A 151 1.19 6.29 -6.84
CA HIS A 151 0.47 7.35 -7.53
C HIS A 151 -0.01 8.39 -6.52
N ILE A 152 0.40 9.65 -6.71
CA ILE A 152 -0.10 10.81 -5.97
C ILE A 152 -0.58 11.86 -6.97
N PRO A 153 -1.87 12.21 -7.00
CA PRO A 153 -2.39 13.23 -7.90
C PRO A 153 -1.66 14.56 -7.74
N VAL A 154 -1.43 15.26 -8.85
CA VAL A 154 -0.66 16.51 -8.89
C VAL A 154 -1.22 17.56 -7.93
N ALA A 155 -2.55 17.66 -7.83
CA ALA A 155 -3.24 18.58 -6.93
C ALA A 155 -2.98 18.30 -5.44
N LEU A 156 -2.72 17.04 -5.08
CA LEU A 156 -2.48 16.63 -3.70
C LEU A 156 -0.99 16.58 -3.33
N MET A 157 -0.10 16.70 -4.31
CA MET A 157 1.35 16.62 -4.12
C MET A 157 1.90 17.63 -3.10
N PRO A 158 1.44 18.91 -3.04
CA PRO A 158 1.91 19.87 -2.04
C PRO A 158 1.58 19.47 -0.59
N LEU A 159 0.48 18.76 -0.38
CA LEU A 159 0.04 18.33 0.95
C LEU A 159 0.75 17.05 1.39
N PHE A 160 1.21 16.24 0.44
CA PHE A 160 1.74 14.90 0.69
C PHE A 160 2.91 14.85 1.68
N PRO A 161 3.95 15.71 1.64
CA PRO A 161 5.07 15.62 2.58
C PRO A 161 4.66 15.77 4.06
N ARG A 162 3.75 16.72 4.35
CA ARG A 162 3.21 16.92 5.71
C ARG A 162 2.44 15.68 6.17
N MET A 163 1.62 15.13 5.29
CA MET A 163 0.80 13.96 5.57
C MET A 163 1.65 12.71 5.75
N GLN A 164 2.64 12.49 4.87
CA GLN A 164 3.63 11.43 4.93
C GLN A 164 4.35 11.42 6.28
N ALA A 165 4.88 12.57 6.72
CA ALA A 165 5.57 12.67 8.01
C ALA A 165 4.64 12.31 9.19
N ARG A 166 3.38 12.78 9.14
CA ARG A 166 2.38 12.45 10.16
C ARG A 166 2.05 10.96 10.18
N TRP A 167 1.82 10.34 9.02
CA TRP A 167 1.46 8.94 8.94
C TRP A 167 2.58 8.02 9.36
N LEU A 168 3.82 8.32 8.99
CA LEU A 168 4.98 7.56 9.45
C LEU A 168 5.10 7.56 10.97
N LYS A 169 4.95 8.73 11.60
CA LYS A 169 4.90 8.83 13.07
C LYS A 169 3.76 7.98 13.65
N GLN A 170 2.57 8.04 13.06
CA GLN A 170 1.40 7.24 13.48
C GLN A 170 1.53 5.73 13.17
N SER A 171 2.52 5.34 12.39
CA SER A 171 2.87 3.96 12.09
C SER A 171 4.05 3.46 12.93
N GLY A 172 4.47 4.22 13.95
CA GLY A 172 5.57 3.85 14.86
C GLY A 172 6.96 4.27 14.39
N VAL A 173 7.10 4.80 13.18
CA VAL A 173 8.40 5.20 12.62
C VAL A 173 8.82 6.53 13.23
N LYS A 174 9.92 6.52 14.01
CA LYS A 174 10.49 7.72 14.64
C LYS A 174 11.10 8.65 13.59
N ARG A 175 10.89 9.96 13.77
CA ARG A 175 11.47 10.98 12.89
C ARG A 175 12.96 11.14 13.21
N ARG A 176 13.83 10.81 12.26
CA ARG A 176 15.27 11.09 12.32
C ARG A 176 15.79 11.51 10.95
N LYS A 177 17.00 12.09 10.90
CA LYS A 177 17.68 12.43 9.66
C LYS A 177 17.82 11.17 8.80
N ASN A 178 17.59 11.30 7.49
CA ASN A 178 17.73 10.22 6.51
C ASN A 178 16.81 8.99 6.73
N VAL A 179 15.76 9.07 7.57
CA VAL A 179 14.77 7.97 7.69
C VAL A 179 13.90 7.89 6.44
N VAL A 180 13.60 9.01 5.80
CA VAL A 180 12.78 9.03 4.59
C VAL A 180 13.49 9.80 3.49
N ARG A 181 13.59 9.18 2.32
CA ARG A 181 13.95 9.84 1.06
C ARG A 181 12.73 9.84 0.16
N SER A 182 12.50 10.95 -0.51
CA SER A 182 11.26 11.20 -1.26
C SER A 182 11.61 11.92 -2.55
N ARG A 183 11.31 11.32 -3.71
CA ARG A 183 11.60 11.90 -5.02
C ARG A 183 10.44 11.68 -5.99
N MET A 184 10.40 12.48 -7.05
CA MET A 184 9.49 12.23 -8.18
C MET A 184 10.08 11.17 -9.09
N VAL A 185 9.23 10.36 -9.71
CA VAL A 185 9.64 9.57 -10.89
C VAL A 185 9.85 10.55 -12.05
N ALA A 186 10.92 10.35 -12.82
CA ALA A 186 11.31 11.26 -13.92
C ALA A 186 11.46 12.73 -13.51
N HIS A 187 11.76 13.02 -12.23
CA HIS A 187 11.96 14.36 -11.67
C HIS A 187 10.79 15.34 -11.84
N ASN A 188 9.63 14.89 -12.35
CA ASN A 188 8.48 15.71 -12.66
C ASN A 188 7.17 14.99 -12.30
N LYS A 189 6.33 15.65 -11.50
CA LYS A 189 5.02 15.13 -11.05
C LYS A 189 4.01 14.87 -12.18
N ARG A 190 4.21 15.50 -13.34
CA ARG A 190 3.40 15.39 -14.57
C ARG A 190 4.10 14.62 -15.68
N ALA A 191 5.24 13.97 -15.43
CA ALA A 191 6.03 13.33 -16.49
C ALA A 191 5.22 12.37 -17.37
N ALA A 192 4.32 11.58 -16.77
CA ALA A 192 3.45 10.66 -17.51
C ALA A 192 2.52 11.35 -18.53
N GLU A 193 2.18 12.62 -18.29
CA GLU A 193 1.32 13.43 -19.16
C GLU A 193 2.16 14.24 -20.16
N THR A 194 3.25 14.87 -19.69
CA THR A 194 4.01 15.85 -20.48
C THR A 194 5.15 15.24 -21.29
N ASN A 195 5.68 14.09 -20.87
CA ASN A 195 6.73 13.37 -21.59
C ASN A 195 6.63 11.86 -21.32
N PRO A 196 5.65 11.17 -21.95
CA PRO A 196 5.37 9.75 -21.79
C PRO A 196 6.58 8.82 -21.94
N GLU A 197 7.43 9.06 -22.94
CA GLU A 197 8.60 8.21 -23.21
C GLU A 197 9.67 8.34 -22.13
N LEU A 198 9.97 9.59 -21.71
CA LEU A 198 10.88 9.83 -20.59
C LEU A 198 10.32 9.22 -19.29
N TYR A 199 9.01 9.37 -19.06
CA TYR A 199 8.34 8.75 -17.92
C TYR A 199 8.51 7.23 -17.94
N ARG A 200 8.23 6.57 -19.08
CA ARG A 200 8.36 5.12 -19.24
C ARG A 200 9.79 4.66 -18.98
N PHE A 201 10.79 5.33 -19.56
CA PHE A 201 12.20 5.03 -19.33
C PHE A 201 12.58 5.13 -17.85
N HIS A 202 12.22 6.23 -17.18
CA HIS A 202 12.52 6.41 -15.76
C HIS A 202 11.72 5.46 -14.86
N LEU A 203 10.48 5.13 -15.22
CA LEU A 203 9.66 4.16 -14.49
C LEU A 203 10.33 2.79 -14.53
N SER A 204 10.73 2.32 -15.71
CA SER A 204 11.49 1.06 -15.88
C SER A 204 12.77 1.05 -15.06
N ASN A 205 13.61 2.08 -15.18
CA ASN A 205 14.84 2.20 -14.40
C ASN A 205 14.59 2.22 -12.88
N THR A 206 13.49 2.82 -12.45
CA THR A 206 13.13 2.88 -11.04
C THR A 206 12.64 1.53 -10.53
N VAL A 207 11.86 0.79 -11.32
CA VAL A 207 11.47 -0.59 -11.00
C VAL A 207 12.69 -1.51 -10.97
N ASP A 208 13.62 -1.35 -11.91
CA ASP A 208 14.88 -2.10 -11.90
C ASP A 208 15.75 -1.78 -10.69
N TYR A 209 15.74 -0.52 -10.23
CA TYR A 209 16.39 -0.15 -8.98
C TYR A 209 15.74 -0.87 -7.78
N LEU A 210 14.41 -0.95 -7.71
CA LEU A 210 13.68 -1.75 -6.71
C LEU A 210 14.01 -3.25 -6.82
N ARG A 211 14.35 -3.74 -8.02
CA ARG A 211 14.75 -5.14 -8.27
C ARG A 211 16.17 -5.43 -7.79
N LYS A 212 17.14 -4.56 -8.05
CA LYS A 212 18.57 -4.82 -7.77
C LYS A 212 18.84 -5.22 -6.33
N ALA A 213 18.12 -4.63 -5.38
CA ALA A 213 18.35 -4.91 -3.98
C ALA A 213 17.70 -6.22 -3.47
N THR A 214 17.27 -7.08 -4.40
CA THR A 214 16.59 -8.35 -4.10
C THR A 214 17.31 -9.59 -4.62
N GLU A 215 18.42 -9.40 -5.34
CA GLU A 215 19.25 -10.48 -5.86
C GLU A 215 20.12 -11.11 -4.74
N PRO A 216 20.28 -12.45 -4.70
CA PRO A 216 21.19 -13.12 -3.76
C PRO A 216 22.62 -12.60 -3.88
N GLY A 217 23.29 -12.34 -2.76
CA GLY A 217 24.66 -11.82 -2.73
C GLY A 217 24.78 -10.29 -2.91
N GLN A 218 23.69 -9.58 -3.21
CA GLN A 218 23.68 -8.12 -3.23
C GLN A 218 23.45 -7.51 -1.83
N LYS A 219 23.91 -6.26 -1.66
CA LYS A 219 23.68 -5.43 -0.48
C LYS A 219 22.17 -5.18 -0.31
N GLY A 220 21.45 -6.10 0.34
CA GLY A 220 19.98 -6.06 0.48
C GLY A 220 19.31 -7.41 0.79
N ALA A 221 20.03 -8.52 0.58
CA ALA A 221 19.54 -9.90 0.73
C ALA A 221 19.52 -10.45 2.18
N GLY A 222 19.57 -9.60 3.21
CA GLY A 222 19.47 -10.04 4.61
C GLY A 222 18.08 -10.58 4.95
N PRO A 223 17.93 -11.38 6.02
CA PRO A 223 16.66 -12.02 6.38
C PRO A 223 15.55 -11.01 6.66
N ILE A 224 14.33 -11.30 6.20
CA ILE A 224 13.13 -10.49 6.44
C ILE A 224 11.98 -11.38 6.91
N VAL A 225 11.27 -10.96 7.95
CA VAL A 225 10.06 -11.65 8.39
C VAL A 225 8.86 -11.19 7.55
N GLY A 226 8.16 -12.16 6.94
CA GLY A 226 6.95 -11.93 6.17
C GLY A 226 7.19 -11.59 4.69
N LYS A 227 6.31 -10.78 4.11
CA LYS A 227 6.35 -10.44 2.67
C LYS A 227 7.47 -9.44 2.38
N ARG A 228 8.24 -9.70 1.33
CA ARG A 228 9.30 -8.81 0.82
C ARG A 228 8.82 -7.79 -0.20
N CYS A 229 7.83 -8.12 -1.04
CA CYS A 229 7.31 -7.18 -2.03
C CYS A 229 5.80 -7.30 -2.15
N GLY A 230 5.19 -6.30 -2.78
CA GLY A 230 3.76 -6.31 -3.05
C GLY A 230 3.30 -5.19 -3.95
N THR A 231 2.04 -5.31 -4.35
CA THR A 231 1.30 -4.33 -5.14
C THR A 231 -0.03 -4.03 -4.43
N THR A 232 -0.66 -2.91 -4.74
CA THR A 232 -2.07 -2.69 -4.41
C THR A 232 -2.97 -3.58 -5.24
N GLN A 233 -4.20 -3.79 -4.78
CA GLN A 233 -5.13 -4.74 -5.39
C GLN A 233 -5.52 -4.35 -6.82
N ASN A 234 -5.74 -3.06 -7.06
CA ASN A 234 -6.16 -2.51 -8.35
C ASN A 234 -5.13 -2.63 -9.47
N ILE A 235 -3.85 -2.86 -9.16
CA ILE A 235 -2.80 -3.05 -10.16
C ILE A 235 -2.10 -4.42 -10.06
N GLY A 236 -2.53 -5.25 -9.11
CA GLY A 236 -1.99 -6.59 -8.91
C GLY A 236 -2.40 -7.56 -10.01
N LEU A 237 -1.77 -8.73 -10.01
CA LEU A 237 -1.96 -9.77 -11.03
C LEU A 237 -3.44 -10.04 -11.34
N ALA A 238 -4.27 -10.22 -10.30
CA ALA A 238 -5.70 -10.48 -10.48
C ALA A 238 -6.45 -9.35 -11.20
N ALA A 239 -6.13 -8.09 -10.92
CA ALA A 239 -6.72 -6.94 -11.61
C ALA A 239 -6.28 -6.89 -13.07
N ARG A 240 -5.00 -7.19 -13.34
CA ARG A 240 -4.46 -7.25 -14.71
C ARG A 240 -5.13 -8.36 -15.52
N CYS A 241 -5.21 -9.59 -14.98
CA CYS A 241 -5.90 -10.69 -15.64
C CYS A 241 -7.37 -10.36 -15.95
N LYS A 242 -8.09 -9.77 -14.98
CA LYS A 242 -9.48 -9.35 -15.18
C LYS A 242 -9.63 -8.28 -16.26
N HIS A 243 -8.67 -7.35 -16.36
CA HIS A 243 -8.68 -6.31 -17.38
C HIS A 243 -8.43 -6.91 -18.77
N SER A 244 -7.44 -7.78 -18.93
CA SER A 244 -7.15 -8.45 -20.20
C SER A 244 -8.35 -9.24 -20.74
N LEU A 245 -9.11 -9.93 -19.89
CA LEU A 245 -10.31 -10.68 -20.28
C LEU A 245 -11.47 -9.81 -20.76
N LYS A 246 -11.51 -8.51 -20.43
CA LYS A 246 -12.58 -7.59 -20.85
C LYS A 246 -12.31 -6.91 -22.18
N HIS A 247 -11.08 -6.98 -22.67
CA HIS A 247 -10.61 -6.28 -23.86
C HIS A 247 -10.12 -7.26 -24.95
N GLN A 248 -10.49 -8.54 -24.83
CA GLN A 248 -10.45 -9.55 -25.88
C GLN A 248 -11.85 -9.68 -26.47
#